data_AF-A0A7J2R3M4-F1
#
_entry.id   AF-A0A7J2R3M4-F1
#
_cell.length_a   1.000
_cell.length_b   1.000
_cell.length_c   1.000
_cell.angle_alpha   90.00
_cell.angle_beta   90.00
_cell.angle_gamma   90.00
#
_symmetry.space_group_name_H-M   'P 1'
#
loop_
_entity.id
_entity.type
_entity.pdbx_description
1 polymer ?
#
loop_
_entity_poly.entity_id
_entity_poly.type
_entity_poly.pdbx_seq_one_letter_code
_entity_poly.pdbx_strand_id
1 'polypeptide(L)'
;MENEEKPKTSLVDVDPSSLPEVESQRKDLTDYEKHRLNKAKIESMEIIRIPSKYAKAEDGMVHVLRVIGEVVEVVEVEDNEKNITKIEIRPTELFNLIEDENGDLEGYPKAEDSNWGKLKKAVGGITNPKEIIGKELPMKIVESKGTKFLGFMY
;
A
#
# COMPACT_ATOMS: atom_id res chain seq x y z
N MET A 1 4.72 32.18 -17.84
CA MET A 1 4.43 32.06 -16.39
C MET A 1 3.30 31.06 -16.29
N GLU A 2 3.65 29.78 -16.22
CA GLU A 2 2.68 28.71 -16.01
C GLU A 2 2.44 28.59 -14.51
N ASN A 3 1.19 28.78 -14.10
CA ASN A 3 0.73 28.47 -12.75
C ASN A 3 0.70 26.95 -12.63
N GLU A 4 1.63 26.39 -11.87
CA GLU A 4 1.53 25.01 -11.39
C GLU A 4 0.40 24.93 -10.37
N GLU A 5 -0.75 24.38 -10.78
CA GLU A 5 -1.80 23.98 -9.85
C GLU A 5 -1.26 22.86 -8.94
N LYS A 6 -1.10 23.18 -7.66
CA LYS A 6 -0.79 22.20 -6.62
C LYS A 6 -1.91 21.14 -6.59
N PRO A 7 -1.60 19.83 -6.63
CA PRO A 7 -2.62 18.80 -6.46
C PRO A 7 -3.24 18.94 -5.07
N LYS A 8 -4.55 19.22 -5.03
CA LYS A 8 -5.37 19.18 -3.82
C LYS A 8 -5.47 17.72 -3.36
N THR A 9 -4.58 17.30 -2.48
CA THR A 9 -4.72 16.04 -1.76
C THR A 9 -5.76 16.26 -0.66
N SER A 10 -6.96 15.68 -0.82
CA SER A 10 -7.96 15.65 0.25
C SER A 10 -7.61 14.51 1.21
N LEU A 11 -7.19 14.86 2.42
CA LEU A 11 -7.11 13.92 3.53
C LEU A 11 -8.53 13.62 4.00
N VAL A 12 -8.92 12.35 4.02
CA VAL A 12 -10.21 11.90 4.56
C VAL A 12 -9.92 10.89 5.66
N ASP A 13 -10.29 11.24 6.89
CA ASP A 13 -10.28 10.31 8.02
C ASP A 13 -11.51 9.40 7.91
N VAL A 14 -11.30 8.08 7.88
CA VAL A 14 -12.39 7.09 7.80
C VAL A 14 -12.46 6.31 9.11
N ASP A 15 -13.63 6.33 9.74
CA ASP A 15 -13.94 5.53 10.93
C ASP A 15 -14.10 4.05 10.53
N PRO A 16 -13.29 3.13 11.06
CA PRO A 16 -13.38 1.70 10.75
C PRO A 16 -14.74 1.07 11.07
N SER A 17 -15.51 1.65 12.01
CA SER A 17 -16.85 1.18 12.37
C SER A 17 -17.95 1.67 11.41
N SER A 18 -17.63 2.66 10.57
CA SER A 18 -18.49 3.12 9.48
C SER A 18 -18.27 2.34 8.18
N LEU A 19 -17.29 1.43 8.16
CA LEU A 19 -17.04 0.56 7.02
C LEU A 19 -18.13 -0.52 6.97
N PRO A 20 -18.65 -0.86 5.77
CA PRO A 20 -19.67 -1.88 5.62
C PRO A 20 -19.19 -3.23 6.17
N GLU A 21 -20.12 -4.04 6.69
CA GLU A 21 -19.84 -5.33 7.36
C GLU A 21 -18.98 -6.28 6.51
N VAL A 22 -19.08 -6.16 5.18
CA VAL A 22 -18.26 -6.88 4.17
C VAL A 22 -16.76 -6.59 4.31
N GLU A 23 -16.38 -5.38 4.71
CA GLU A 23 -14.98 -5.03 4.97
C GLU A 23 -14.46 -5.62 6.29
N SER A 24 -15.34 -5.89 7.25
CA SER A 24 -15.01 -6.55 8.52
C SER A 24 -14.87 -8.07 8.39
N GLN A 25 -15.47 -8.67 7.36
CA GLN A 25 -15.51 -10.13 7.13
C GLN A 25 -14.58 -10.61 6.01
N ARG A 26 -13.43 -9.96 5.79
CA ARG A 26 -12.41 -10.32 4.77
C ARG A 26 -11.65 -11.64 5.06
N LYS A 27 -12.33 -12.73 5.36
CA LYS A 27 -11.74 -14.08 5.28
C LYS A 27 -12.18 -14.74 3.98
N ASP A 28 -11.19 -15.05 3.14
CA ASP A 28 -11.29 -15.94 1.98
C ASP A 28 -12.13 -15.47 0.78
N LEU A 29 -12.09 -14.17 0.45
CA LEU A 29 -12.72 -13.64 -0.78
C LEU A 29 -12.03 -14.06 -2.08
N THR A 30 -10.78 -14.53 -2.02
CA THR A 30 -10.03 -15.03 -3.18
C THR A 30 -9.01 -16.09 -2.78
N ASP A 31 -8.72 -17.01 -3.70
CA ASP A 31 -7.57 -17.89 -3.62
C ASP A 31 -6.29 -17.13 -4.01
N TYR A 32 -5.60 -16.57 -3.02
CA TYR A 32 -4.36 -15.84 -3.22
C TYR A 32 -3.21 -16.72 -3.77
N GLU A 33 -3.26 -18.05 -3.63
CA GLU A 33 -2.19 -18.93 -4.11
C GLU A 33 -2.06 -18.91 -5.64
N LYS A 34 -3.16 -18.69 -6.37
CA LYS A 34 -3.12 -18.60 -7.84
C LYS A 34 -2.31 -17.40 -8.36
N HIS A 35 -2.17 -16.37 -7.53
CA HIS A 35 -1.43 -15.15 -7.85
C HIS A 35 0.01 -15.20 -7.34
N ARG A 36 0.34 -16.15 -6.47
CA ARG A 36 1.68 -16.27 -5.90
C ARG A 36 2.70 -16.51 -7.01
N LEU A 37 3.83 -15.79 -6.95
CA LEU A 37 4.92 -15.83 -7.95
C LEU A 37 4.60 -15.26 -9.33
N ASN A 38 3.33 -14.94 -9.64
CA ASN A 38 3.02 -14.15 -10.83
C ASN A 38 3.59 -12.74 -10.66
N LYS A 39 3.96 -12.11 -11.78
CA LYS A 39 4.42 -10.73 -11.76
C LYS A 39 3.23 -9.79 -11.81
N ALA A 40 3.35 -8.67 -11.11
CA ALA A 40 2.44 -7.54 -11.22
C ALA A 40 3.25 -6.27 -11.40
N LYS A 41 2.75 -5.39 -12.25
CA LYS A 41 3.28 -4.05 -12.46
C LYS A 41 2.88 -3.14 -11.30
N ILE A 42 3.83 -2.33 -10.83
CA ILE A 42 3.56 -1.23 -9.92
C ILE A 42 2.86 -0.11 -10.72
N GLU A 43 1.63 0.24 -10.34
CA GLU A 43 0.85 1.28 -11.02
C GLU A 43 1.05 2.65 -10.38
N SER A 44 1.14 2.70 -9.06
CA SER A 44 1.19 3.96 -8.34
C SER A 44 1.91 3.85 -7.00
N MET A 45 2.25 5.01 -6.48
CA MET A 45 2.76 5.16 -5.13
C MET A 45 2.22 6.44 -4.50
N GLU A 46 1.99 6.39 -3.20
CA GLU A 46 1.50 7.52 -2.42
C GLU A 46 2.13 7.52 -1.03
N ILE A 47 2.27 8.70 -0.44
CA ILE A 47 2.67 8.84 0.96
C ILE A 47 1.40 9.08 1.75
N ILE A 48 1.16 8.22 2.75
CA ILE A 48 0.01 8.30 3.64
C ILE A 48 0.51 8.35 5.09
N ARG A 49 -0.33 8.84 6.01
CA ARG A 49 -0.07 8.76 7.44
C ARG A 49 -0.95 7.67 8.04
N ILE A 50 -0.37 6.79 8.86
CA ILE A 50 -1.10 5.71 9.54
C ILE A 50 -0.83 5.72 11.04
N PRO A 51 -1.77 5.25 11.88
CA PRO A 51 -1.54 5.13 13.32
C PRO A 51 -0.43 4.12 13.61
N SER A 52 0.49 4.47 14.51
CA SER A 52 1.57 3.59 14.93
C SER A 52 1.97 3.84 16.38
N LYS A 53 2.17 2.75 17.13
CA LYS A 53 2.75 2.81 18.48
C LYS A 53 4.21 3.27 18.50
N TYR A 54 4.84 3.42 17.34
CA TYR A 54 6.21 3.90 17.17
C TYR A 54 6.27 5.33 16.62
N ALA A 55 5.13 6.02 16.56
CA ALA A 55 5.08 7.41 16.13
C ALA A 55 5.90 8.30 17.06
N LYS A 56 6.63 9.24 16.46
CA LYS A 56 7.34 10.30 17.18
C LYS A 56 6.42 11.49 17.45
N ALA A 57 5.54 11.79 16.50
CA ALA A 57 4.53 12.83 16.65
C ALA A 57 3.58 12.53 17.82
N GLU A 58 3.16 13.58 18.51
CA GLU A 58 2.18 13.50 19.60
C GLU A 58 0.80 12.99 19.13
N ASP A 59 0.47 13.16 17.85
CA ASP A 59 -0.77 12.67 17.25
C ASP A 59 -0.79 11.15 17.00
N GLY A 60 0.32 10.45 17.25
CA GLY A 60 0.40 8.99 17.13
C GLY A 60 0.46 8.47 15.69
N MET A 61 0.72 9.32 14.70
CA MET A 61 0.71 8.98 13.27
C MET A 61 2.13 8.98 12.66
N VAL A 62 2.37 8.07 11.72
CA VAL A 62 3.63 7.98 10.95
C VAL A 62 3.41 8.01 9.46
N HIS A 63 4.34 8.62 8.73
CA HIS A 63 4.41 8.61 7.27
C HIS A 63 4.91 7.26 6.76
N VAL A 64 4.14 6.70 5.82
CA VAL A 64 4.51 5.49 5.11
C VAL A 64 4.36 5.72 3.61
N LEU A 65 5.30 5.16 2.86
CA LEU A 65 5.15 5.01 1.42
C LEU A 65 4.31 3.77 1.16
N ARG A 66 3.16 3.97 0.53
CA ARG A 66 2.33 2.90 -0.01
C ARG A 66 2.65 2.70 -1.48
N VAL A 67 3.00 1.47 -1.83
CA VAL A 67 3.25 1.04 -3.22
C VAL A 67 2.11 0.12 -3.64
N ILE A 68 1.49 0.43 -4.79
CA ILE A 68 0.26 -0.22 -5.26
C ILE A 68 0.50 -0.80 -6.65
N GLY A 69 0.17 -2.08 -6.82
CA GLY A 69 0.20 -2.74 -8.12
C GLY A 69 -1.10 -2.67 -8.90
N GLU A 70 -1.03 -3.20 -10.11
CA GLU A 70 -2.17 -3.40 -10.99
C GLU A 70 -3.21 -4.36 -10.39
N VAL A 71 -4.43 -4.25 -10.90
CA VAL A 71 -5.51 -5.19 -10.59
C VAL A 71 -5.15 -6.54 -11.19
N VAL A 72 -5.01 -7.55 -10.34
CA VAL A 72 -4.75 -8.93 -10.77
C VAL A 72 -6.01 -9.77 -10.79
N GLU A 73 -7.06 -9.32 -10.10
CA GLU A 73 -8.37 -9.95 -10.09
C GLU A 73 -9.45 -8.98 -9.64
N VAL A 74 -10.66 -9.16 -10.15
CA VAL A 74 -11.88 -8.51 -9.64
C VAL A 74 -12.81 -9.60 -9.15
N VAL A 75 -13.20 -9.52 -7.87
CA VAL A 75 -14.17 -10.42 -7.24
C VAL A 75 -15.49 -9.67 -7.09
N GLU A 76 -16.60 -10.29 -7.51
CA GLU A 76 -17.94 -9.75 -7.29
C GLU A 76 -18.52 -10.37 -6.02
N VAL A 77 -18.94 -9.53 -5.08
CA VAL A 77 -19.55 -9.94 -3.82
C VAL A 77 -20.98 -9.41 -3.80
N GLU A 78 -21.94 -10.33 -3.69
CA GLU A 78 -23.35 -10.02 -3.51
C GLU A 78 -23.65 -9.93 -2.00
N ASP A 79 -24.27 -8.83 -1.56
CA ASP A 79 -24.75 -8.68 -0.20
C ASP A 79 -26.13 -9.34 0.01
N ASN A 80 -26.63 -9.32 1.25
CA ASN A 80 -27.95 -9.90 1.59
C ASN A 80 -29.13 -9.20 0.89
N GLU A 81 -28.92 -7.99 0.36
CA GLU A 81 -29.91 -7.20 -0.37
C GLU A 81 -29.76 -7.36 -1.89
N LYS A 82 -28.88 -8.25 -2.35
CA LYS A 82 -28.53 -8.51 -3.76
C LYS A 82 -27.80 -7.36 -4.47
N ASN A 83 -27.17 -6.46 -3.72
CA ASN A 83 -26.28 -5.48 -4.32
C ASN A 83 -24.93 -6.14 -4.62
N ILE A 84 -24.44 -5.94 -5.85
CA ILE A 84 -23.15 -6.47 -6.29
C ILE A 84 -22.07 -5.41 -6.06
N THR A 85 -21.11 -5.73 -5.19
CA THR A 85 -19.89 -4.94 -4.97
C THR A 85 -18.72 -5.59 -5.70
N LYS A 86 -17.97 -4.80 -6.45
CA LYS A 86 -16.73 -5.26 -7.11
C LYS A 86 -15.54 -4.94 -6.24
N ILE A 87 -14.77 -5.98 -5.89
CA ILE A 87 -13.57 -5.88 -5.08
C ILE A 87 -12.37 -6.15 -5.97
N GLU A 88 -11.52 -5.14 -6.14
CA GLU A 88 -10.27 -5.26 -6.88
C GLU A 88 -9.16 -5.80 -5.96
N ILE A 89 -8.57 -6.92 -6.37
CA ILE A 89 -7.42 -7.52 -5.71
C ILE A 89 -6.16 -7.00 -6.39
N ARG A 90 -5.29 -6.38 -5.61
CA ARG A 90 -4.04 -5.74 -6.06
C ARG A 90 -2.92 -6.06 -5.04
N PRO A 91 -1.66 -6.26 -5.46
CA PRO A 91 -0.56 -6.31 -4.51
C PRO A 91 -0.28 -4.91 -3.93
N THR A 92 -0.04 -4.84 -2.62
CA THR A 92 0.25 -3.59 -1.91
C THR A 92 1.35 -3.80 -0.87
N GLU A 93 2.24 -2.82 -0.74
CA GLU A 93 3.29 -2.81 0.28
C GLU A 93 3.35 -1.45 0.99
N LEU A 94 3.73 -1.47 2.26
CA LEU A 94 3.90 -0.28 3.09
C LEU A 94 5.34 -0.20 3.60
N PHE A 95 5.98 0.96 3.41
CA PHE A 95 7.35 1.20 3.85
C PHE A 95 7.38 2.41 4.78
N ASN A 96 7.91 2.22 5.99
CA ASN A 96 8.13 3.34 6.90
C ASN A 96 9.12 4.33 6.30
N LEU A 97 8.83 5.61 6.46
CA LEU A 97 9.70 6.71 6.03
C LEU A 97 10.51 7.26 7.21
N ILE A 98 11.46 8.14 6.92
CA ILE A 98 12.26 8.82 7.94
C ILE A 98 11.51 10.07 8.37
N GLU A 99 11.35 10.21 9.67
CA GLU A 99 10.68 11.35 10.30
C GLU A 99 11.61 12.06 11.27
N ASP A 100 11.43 13.38 11.40
CA ASP A 100 12.10 14.19 12.42
C ASP A 100 11.51 13.95 13.83
N GLU A 101 11.90 14.75 14.82
CA GLU A 101 11.39 14.63 16.19
C GLU A 101 9.91 15.02 16.34
N ASN A 102 9.37 15.80 15.41
CA ASN A 102 7.97 16.25 15.39
C ASN A 102 7.06 15.30 14.59
N GLY A 103 7.65 14.30 13.91
CA GLY A 103 6.95 13.37 13.03
C GLY A 103 6.71 13.92 11.62
N ASP A 104 7.40 14.99 11.25
CA ASP A 104 7.40 15.50 9.88
C ASP A 104 8.29 14.63 8.98
N LEU A 105 7.88 14.47 7.71
CA LEU A 105 8.61 13.67 6.74
C LEU A 105 9.96 14.31 6.39
N GLU A 106 11.06 13.65 6.74
CA GLU A 106 12.42 14.08 6.41
C GLU A 106 12.94 13.39 5.13
N GLY A 107 12.47 12.17 4.85
CA GLY A 107 12.82 11.48 3.60
C GLY A 107 12.63 9.97 3.62
N TYR A 108 13.36 9.27 2.75
CA TYR A 108 13.27 7.82 2.57
C TYR A 108 14.41 7.09 3.29
N PRO A 109 14.19 5.82 3.73
CA PRO A 109 15.24 5.00 4.32
C PRO A 109 16.49 4.91 3.44
N LYS A 110 17.65 5.28 4.01
CA LYS A 110 18.94 5.26 3.29
C LYS A 110 19.63 3.89 3.37
N ALA A 111 19.38 3.12 4.41
CA ALA A 111 20.00 1.81 4.62
C ALA A 111 19.58 0.82 3.52
N GLU A 112 20.55 0.14 2.90
CA GLU A 112 20.31 -0.79 1.80
C GLU A 112 19.52 -2.05 2.22
N ASP A 113 19.65 -2.45 3.48
CA ASP A 113 18.98 -3.60 4.08
C ASP A 113 17.55 -3.31 4.57
N SER A 114 17.15 -2.04 4.59
CA SER A 114 15.76 -1.65 4.84
C SER A 114 14.83 -2.23 3.77
N ASN A 115 13.54 -2.40 4.09
CA ASN A 115 12.55 -2.91 3.11
C ASN A 115 12.49 -2.02 1.86
N TRP A 116 12.58 -0.70 2.03
CA TRP A 116 12.69 0.23 0.91
C TRP A 116 14.00 0.04 0.13
N GLY A 117 15.13 -0.15 0.82
CA GLY A 117 16.43 -0.49 0.23
C GLY A 117 16.39 -1.73 -0.66
N LYS A 118 15.80 -2.80 -0.15
CA LYS A 118 15.60 -4.07 -0.87
C LYS A 118 14.70 -3.89 -2.08
N LEU A 119 13.57 -3.19 -1.94
CA LEU A 119 12.68 -2.89 -3.08
C LEU A 119 13.43 -2.13 -4.19
N LYS A 120 14.14 -1.05 -3.84
CA LYS A 120 14.94 -0.28 -4.81
C LYS A 120 15.91 -1.16 -5.58
N LYS A 121 16.58 -2.08 -4.89
CA LYS A 121 17.53 -3.03 -5.50
C LYS A 121 16.82 -4.00 -6.43
N ALA A 122 15.69 -4.57 -5.99
CA ALA A 122 14.90 -5.51 -6.78
C ALA A 122 14.39 -4.92 -8.10
N VAL A 123 14.07 -3.62 -8.14
CA VAL A 123 13.61 -2.93 -9.36
C VAL A 123 14.73 -2.35 -10.25
N GLY A 124 15.99 -2.71 -9.96
CA GLY A 124 17.15 -2.33 -10.77
C GLY A 124 17.94 -1.11 -10.28
N GLY A 125 17.81 -0.73 -9.01
CA GLY A 125 18.60 0.34 -8.39
C GLY A 125 18.14 1.72 -8.85
N ILE A 126 17.04 2.20 -8.27
CA ILE A 126 16.47 3.52 -8.59
C ILE A 126 17.01 4.62 -7.67
N THR A 127 17.03 5.85 -8.18
CA THR A 127 17.44 7.04 -7.41
C THR A 127 16.24 7.86 -6.94
N ASN A 128 15.24 8.03 -7.80
CA ASN A 128 13.98 8.67 -7.45
C ASN A 128 12.91 7.60 -7.16
N PRO A 129 12.24 7.64 -5.99
CA PRO A 129 11.15 6.73 -5.65
C PRO A 129 10.09 6.57 -6.75
N LYS A 130 9.76 7.64 -7.48
CA LYS A 130 8.75 7.59 -8.57
C LYS A 130 9.13 6.64 -9.72
N GLU A 131 10.41 6.31 -9.86
CA GLU A 131 10.90 5.36 -10.88
C GLU A 131 10.47 3.91 -10.60
N ILE A 132 9.90 3.59 -9.43
CA ILE A 132 9.27 2.29 -9.20
C ILE A 132 8.03 2.08 -10.08
N ILE A 133 7.35 3.17 -10.47
CA ILE A 133 6.12 3.08 -11.26
C ILE A 133 6.46 2.45 -12.61
N GLY A 134 5.70 1.42 -12.96
CA GLY A 134 5.87 0.63 -14.17
C GLY A 134 6.85 -0.53 -14.06
N LYS A 135 7.51 -0.71 -12.91
CA LYS A 135 8.35 -1.89 -12.64
C LYS A 135 7.47 -3.09 -12.32
N GLU A 136 7.90 -4.27 -12.75
CA GLU A 136 7.22 -5.53 -12.46
C GLU A 136 7.99 -6.35 -11.44
N LEU A 137 7.29 -6.86 -10.43
CA LEU A 137 7.86 -7.72 -9.42
C LEU A 137 6.99 -8.96 -9.22
N PRO A 138 7.58 -10.13 -8.90
CA PRO A 138 6.82 -11.28 -8.46
C PRO A 138 6.00 -10.95 -7.21
N MET A 139 4.82 -11.51 -7.10
CA MET A 139 3.95 -11.35 -5.94
C MET A 139 4.23 -12.42 -4.89
N LYS A 140 4.01 -12.05 -3.63
CA LYS A 140 4.03 -12.95 -2.47
C LYS A 140 2.71 -12.83 -1.70
N ILE A 141 2.39 -13.86 -0.95
CA ILE A 141 1.30 -13.79 0.03
C ILE A 141 1.88 -13.23 1.33
N VAL A 142 1.22 -12.21 1.86
CA VAL A 142 1.53 -11.64 3.16
C VAL A 142 0.38 -11.94 4.09
N GLU A 143 0.71 -12.41 5.30
CA GLU A 143 -0.28 -12.68 6.34
C GLU A 143 -0.03 -11.75 7.53
N SER A 144 -1.06 -11.02 7.93
CA SER A 144 -1.03 -10.13 9.09
C SER A 144 -2.31 -10.26 9.89
N LYS A 145 -2.20 -10.56 11.18
CA LYS A 145 -3.34 -10.74 12.10
C LYS A 145 -4.44 -11.67 11.54
N GLY A 146 -4.04 -12.73 10.84
CA GLY A 146 -4.96 -13.71 10.24
C GLY A 146 -5.67 -13.23 8.96
N THR A 147 -5.29 -12.09 8.41
CA THR A 147 -5.71 -11.60 7.09
C THR A 147 -4.59 -11.83 6.08
N LYS A 148 -4.94 -12.42 4.94
CA LYS A 148 -4.02 -12.62 3.81
C LYS A 148 -4.23 -11.53 2.76
N PHE A 149 -3.15 -11.06 2.17
CA PHE A 149 -3.16 -10.14 1.04
C PHE A 149 -1.95 -10.38 0.13
N LEU A 150 -1.96 -9.77 -1.06
CA LEU A 150 -0.84 -9.82 -1.97
C LEU A 150 0.14 -8.68 -1.67
N GLY A 151 1.42 -9.01 -1.62
CA GLY A 151 2.53 -8.06 -1.57
C GLY A 151 3.51 -8.33 -2.72
N PHE A 152 4.60 -7.57 -2.74
CA PHE A 152 5.68 -7.75 -3.71
C PHE A 152 6.84 -8.52 -3.10
N MET A 153 7.50 -9.36 -3.89
CA MET A 153 8.71 -10.09 -3.50
C MET A 153 9.96 -9.29 -3.90
N TYR A 154 10.81 -8.97 -2.92
CA TYR A 154 12.03 -8.16 -3.08
C TYR A 154 13.04 -8.45 -1.97
#